data_AF-A0A1I0LP13-F1
#
_entry.id   AF-A0A1I0LP13-F1
#
_cell.length_a   1.000
_cell.length_b   1.000
_cell.length_c   1.000
_cell.angle_alpha   90.00
_cell.angle_beta   90.00
_cell.angle_gamma   90.00
#
_symmetry.space_group_name_H-M   'P 1'
#
loop_
_entity.id
_entity.type
_entity.pdbx_description
1 polymer ?
#
loop_
_entity_poly.entity_id
_entity_poly.type
_entity_poly.pdbx_seq_one_letter_code
_entity_poly.pdbx_strand_id
1 'polypeptide(L)'
;MARTTSGPPADLLGPVQGEVSWFCCGNSWGPCSSTGKGACGTCNSGSLQHAWPNTSDACWAITRPDSCGVGLSRRTCGYRHRTTALCTGTSVVTSIADCGPQTDLFCGERSCCGATCASNRLIDLTPAAFSAIASLSSGLRPAEISTA
;
A
#
# COMPACT_ATOMS: atom_id res chain seq x y z
N MET A 1 -4.15 -6.71 30.97
CA MET A 1 -3.70 -6.19 29.67
C MET A 1 -3.61 -7.38 28.72
N ALA A 2 -4.60 -7.55 27.83
CA ALA A 2 -4.55 -8.60 26.84
C ALA A 2 -3.46 -8.24 25.82
N ARG A 3 -2.39 -9.03 25.80
CA ARG A 3 -1.37 -8.96 24.77
C ARG A 3 -2.05 -9.45 23.50
N THR A 4 -2.46 -8.55 22.61
CA THR A 4 -2.88 -8.93 21.27
C THR A 4 -1.66 -9.59 20.65
N THR A 5 -1.62 -10.93 20.67
CA THR A 5 -0.63 -11.67 19.92
C THR A 5 -1.00 -11.45 18.47
N SER A 6 -0.43 -10.41 17.87
CA SER A 6 -0.42 -10.27 16.42
C SER A 6 0.16 -11.58 15.91
N GLY A 7 -0.64 -12.32 15.15
CA GLY A 7 -0.14 -13.47 14.41
C GLY A 7 1.07 -13.04 13.57
N PRO A 8 1.86 -14.00 13.07
CA PRO A 8 2.91 -13.68 12.10
C PRO A 8 2.31 -12.80 10.99
N PRO A 9 3.00 -11.73 10.57
CA PRO A 9 2.52 -10.87 9.51
C PRO A 9 2.06 -11.66 8.28
N ALA A 10 0.92 -11.27 7.70
CA ALA A 10 0.27 -11.98 6.61
C ALA A 10 1.18 -12.12 5.38
N ASP A 11 1.97 -11.09 5.08
CA ASP A 11 2.95 -11.06 4.00
C ASP A 11 4.23 -11.88 4.27
N LEU A 12 4.44 -12.40 5.49
CA LEU A 12 5.43 -13.46 5.75
C LEU A 12 4.89 -14.86 5.44
N LEU A 13 3.57 -15.04 5.49
CA LEU A 13 2.91 -16.33 5.28
C LEU A 13 2.53 -16.56 3.81
N GLY A 14 2.54 -15.50 2.99
CA GLY A 14 2.17 -15.57 1.58
C GLY A 14 1.75 -14.21 1.04
N PRO A 15 1.10 -14.15 -0.13
CA PRO A 15 0.48 -12.92 -0.60
C PRO A 15 -0.59 -12.42 0.37
N VAL A 16 -0.73 -11.10 0.49
CA VAL A 16 -1.82 -10.44 1.24
C VAL A 16 -2.76 -9.76 0.27
N GLN A 17 -4.07 -9.90 0.50
CA GLN A 17 -5.10 -9.23 -0.29
C GLN A 17 -5.64 -8.02 0.46
N GLY A 18 -5.88 -6.94 -0.26
CA GLY A 18 -6.42 -5.69 0.26
C GLY A 18 -6.68 -4.71 -0.87
N GLU A 19 -6.86 -3.46 -0.51
CA GLU A 19 -7.04 -2.39 -1.48
C GLU A 19 -5.71 -1.73 -1.81
N VAL A 20 -5.52 -1.49 -3.10
CA VAL A 20 -4.47 -0.61 -3.61
C VAL A 20 -5.09 0.73 -3.99
N SER A 21 -4.45 1.81 -3.55
CA SER A 21 -4.77 3.16 -4.00
C SER A 21 -3.58 3.76 -4.75
N TRP A 22 -3.68 5.03 -5.12
CA TRP A 22 -2.54 5.80 -5.58
C TRP A 22 -2.38 7.10 -4.81
N PHE A 23 -1.13 7.55 -4.72
CA PHE A 23 -0.76 8.80 -4.06
C PHE A 23 0.30 9.53 -4.88
N CYS A 24 0.40 10.83 -4.68
CA CYS A 24 1.48 11.63 -5.22
C CYS A 24 2.64 11.66 -4.24
N CYS A 25 3.86 11.48 -4.71
CA CYS A 25 5.04 11.70 -3.88
C CYS A 25 5.09 13.16 -3.40
N GLY A 26 5.05 13.33 -2.08
CA GLY A 26 4.77 14.61 -1.42
C GLY A 26 4.92 14.46 0.09
N ASN A 27 5.13 15.56 0.82
CA ASN A 27 5.09 15.55 2.29
C ASN A 27 3.64 15.67 2.83
N SER A 28 2.64 15.71 1.94
CA SER A 28 1.24 15.99 2.24
C SER A 28 0.30 15.08 1.48
N TRP A 29 -0.81 14.71 2.13
CA TRP A 29 -1.94 14.03 1.54
C TRP A 29 -2.74 15.03 0.66
N GLY A 30 -2.71 14.91 -0.66
CA GLY A 30 -3.38 15.85 -1.57
C GLY A 30 -3.05 15.66 -3.06
N PRO A 31 -3.64 16.47 -3.97
CA PRO A 31 -3.30 16.44 -5.39
C PRO A 31 -1.81 16.70 -5.62
N CYS A 32 -1.24 16.09 -6.66
CA CYS A 32 0.19 16.10 -6.97
C CYS A 32 0.75 17.54 -7.11
N SER A 33 1.22 18.14 -6.02
CA SER A 33 1.97 19.40 -6.03
C SER A 33 3.47 19.16 -5.82
N SER A 34 4.28 20.22 -5.90
CA SER A 34 5.73 20.13 -6.04
C SER A 34 6.44 19.45 -4.85
N THR A 35 7.31 18.49 -5.22
CA THR A 35 8.43 17.87 -4.50
C THR A 35 8.26 17.59 -3.00
N GLY A 36 7.70 16.42 -2.68
CA GLY A 36 8.12 15.66 -1.50
C GLY A 36 8.80 14.37 -1.94
N LYS A 37 9.80 13.95 -1.18
CA LYS A 37 10.58 12.73 -1.45
C LYS A 37 10.08 11.52 -0.66
N GLY A 38 8.92 11.66 -0.01
CA GLY A 38 8.37 10.67 0.91
C GLY A 38 9.28 10.43 2.12
N ALA A 39 8.83 9.56 3.02
CA ALA A 39 9.56 9.14 4.21
C ALA A 39 10.93 8.51 3.88
N CYS A 40 11.11 7.95 2.69
CA CYS A 40 12.39 7.36 2.27
C CYS A 40 13.37 8.35 1.60
N GLY A 41 12.96 9.58 1.31
CA GLY A 41 13.82 10.53 0.59
C GLY A 41 14.02 10.22 -0.90
N THR A 42 13.32 9.23 -1.46
CA THR A 42 13.48 8.76 -2.84
C THR A 42 12.19 8.72 -3.66
N CYS A 43 11.05 9.13 -3.11
CA CYS A 43 9.75 9.07 -3.79
C CYS A 43 9.72 9.99 -5.01
N ASN A 44 9.25 9.45 -6.14
CA ASN A 44 8.98 10.15 -7.38
C ASN A 44 7.70 9.60 -8.04
N SER A 45 6.68 10.45 -8.22
CA SER A 45 5.38 10.08 -8.81
C SER A 45 5.50 9.46 -10.21
N GLY A 46 6.55 9.80 -10.97
CA GLY A 46 6.84 9.24 -12.28
C GLY A 46 7.62 7.91 -12.27
N SER A 47 7.96 7.37 -11.09
CA SER A 47 8.73 6.12 -10.94
C SER A 47 7.86 4.98 -10.40
N LEU A 48 8.26 3.73 -10.61
CA LEU A 48 7.54 2.55 -10.12
C LEU A 48 7.82 2.31 -8.62
N GLN A 49 7.07 3.01 -7.78
CA GLN A 49 7.27 3.07 -6.34
C GLN A 49 5.95 2.95 -5.58
N HIS A 50 6.03 2.75 -4.28
CA HIS A 50 4.85 2.69 -3.40
C HIS A 50 5.16 3.14 -1.96
N ALA A 51 4.10 3.43 -1.22
CA ALA A 51 4.11 3.57 0.23
C ALA A 51 3.78 2.23 0.89
N TRP A 52 4.48 1.90 1.98
CA TRP A 52 4.21 0.70 2.78
C TRP A 52 3.93 1.04 4.26
N PRO A 53 2.93 0.41 4.92
CA PRO A 53 2.56 0.76 6.29
C PRO A 53 3.61 0.42 7.35
N ASN A 54 4.43 -0.61 7.13
CA ASN A 54 5.38 -1.10 8.14
C ASN A 54 6.83 -0.91 7.68
N THR A 55 7.24 0.33 7.38
CA THR A 55 8.62 0.64 6.93
C THR A 55 9.58 0.97 8.08
N SER A 56 9.07 1.55 9.15
CA SER A 56 9.79 1.94 10.37
C SER A 56 8.80 1.94 11.54
N ASP A 57 9.30 2.07 12.78
CA ASP A 57 8.42 2.14 13.95
C ASP A 57 7.57 3.42 13.94
N ALA A 58 8.15 4.52 13.45
CA ALA A 58 7.43 5.77 13.25
C ALA A 58 6.31 5.61 12.21
N CYS A 59 6.57 4.87 11.14
CA CYS A 59 5.55 4.59 10.13
C CYS A 59 4.44 3.69 10.69
N TRP A 60 4.82 2.60 11.35
CA TRP A 60 3.87 1.70 11.98
C TRP A 60 2.96 2.42 12.98
N ALA A 61 3.51 3.32 13.79
CA ALA A 61 2.77 4.06 14.81
C ALA A 61 1.63 4.93 14.24
N ILE A 62 1.73 5.37 12.98
CA ILE A 62 0.70 6.18 12.32
C ILE A 62 -0.19 5.39 11.36
N THR A 63 0.26 4.26 10.81
CA THR A 63 -0.51 3.53 9.79
C THR A 63 -1.37 2.41 10.37
N ARG A 64 -0.88 1.76 11.43
CA ARG A 64 -1.62 0.82 12.27
C ARG A 64 -2.54 -0.16 11.53
N PRO A 65 -2.06 -0.89 10.51
CA PRO A 65 -2.88 -1.89 9.83
C PRO A 65 -3.36 -3.01 10.78
N ASP A 66 -2.68 -3.20 11.91
CA ASP A 66 -3.10 -4.11 12.98
C ASP A 66 -4.45 -3.73 13.60
N SER A 67 -4.78 -2.44 13.65
CA SER A 67 -6.10 -1.96 14.09
C SER A 67 -7.23 -2.46 13.19
N CYS A 68 -6.94 -2.76 11.92
CA CYS A 68 -7.87 -3.37 10.98
C CYS A 68 -7.79 -4.91 10.94
N GLY A 69 -7.05 -5.52 11.86
CA GLY A 69 -6.81 -6.96 11.89
C GLY A 69 -5.81 -7.46 10.84
N VAL A 70 -5.03 -6.57 10.21
CA VAL A 70 -4.04 -6.92 9.18
C VAL A 70 -2.63 -6.81 9.75
N GLY A 71 -1.93 -7.93 9.83
CA GLY A 71 -0.50 -7.95 10.12
C GLY A 71 0.31 -7.78 8.84
N LEU A 72 1.17 -6.76 8.75
CA LEU A 72 2.12 -6.56 7.66
C LEU A 72 3.56 -6.59 8.20
N SER A 73 4.50 -7.17 7.47
CA SER A 73 5.86 -7.37 7.91
C SER A 73 6.68 -6.10 7.72
N ARG A 74 7.73 -5.99 8.54
CA ARG A 74 8.66 -4.86 8.44
C ARG A 74 9.44 -4.99 7.13
N ARG A 75 9.24 -4.04 6.22
CA ARG A 75 9.96 -3.94 4.94
C ARG A 75 10.43 -2.50 4.75
N THR A 76 11.73 -2.31 4.58
CA THR A 76 12.33 -0.96 4.55
C THR A 76 12.40 -0.38 3.14
N CYS A 77 12.70 0.91 3.05
CA CYS A 77 12.91 1.63 1.79
C CYS A 77 13.75 0.83 0.79
N GLY A 78 13.32 0.81 -0.48
CA GLY A 78 13.94 0.04 -1.56
C GLY A 78 13.49 -1.42 -1.68
N TYR A 79 12.85 -2.00 -0.66
CA TYR A 79 12.27 -3.35 -0.78
C TYR A 79 11.21 -3.39 -1.88
N ARG A 80 11.08 -4.52 -2.57
CA ARG A 80 10.21 -4.66 -3.74
C ARG A 80 9.02 -5.55 -3.46
N HIS A 81 7.85 -5.06 -3.84
CA HIS A 81 6.62 -5.83 -3.85
C HIS A 81 6.09 -5.95 -5.28
N ARG A 82 5.42 -7.06 -5.57
CA ARG A 82 4.54 -7.21 -6.73
C ARG A 82 3.12 -6.92 -6.27
N THR A 83 2.46 -5.99 -6.94
CA THR A 83 1.02 -5.73 -6.77
C THR A 83 0.29 -6.25 -8.00
N THR A 84 -0.70 -7.12 -7.81
CA THR A 84 -1.54 -7.69 -8.86
C THR A 84 -2.97 -7.19 -8.69
N ALA A 85 -3.52 -6.48 -9.68
CA ALA A 85 -4.91 -6.07 -9.66
C ALA A 85 -5.82 -7.30 -9.83
N LEU A 86 -6.63 -7.61 -8.82
CA LEU A 86 -7.49 -8.81 -8.82
C LEU A 86 -8.57 -8.76 -9.90
N CYS A 87 -8.91 -7.56 -10.39
CA CYS A 87 -9.89 -7.36 -11.44
C CYS A 87 -9.44 -7.87 -12.81
N THR A 88 -8.15 -7.77 -13.11
CA THR A 88 -7.62 -7.98 -14.47
C THR A 88 -6.47 -8.99 -14.51
N GLY A 89 -5.86 -9.30 -13.37
CA GLY A 89 -4.63 -10.09 -13.28
C GLY A 89 -3.36 -9.31 -13.68
N THR A 90 -3.48 -8.05 -14.10
CA THR A 90 -2.32 -7.21 -14.43
C THR A 90 -1.50 -6.94 -13.17
N SER A 91 -0.17 -6.99 -13.29
CA SER A 91 0.72 -6.76 -12.15
C SER A 91 1.82 -5.74 -12.43
N VAL A 92 2.32 -5.13 -11.36
CA VAL A 92 3.44 -4.19 -11.39
C VAL A 92 4.37 -4.50 -10.22
N VAL A 93 5.68 -4.44 -10.45
CA VAL A 93 6.68 -4.53 -9.39
C VAL A 93 7.18 -3.13 -9.06
N THR A 94 7.09 -2.76 -7.78
CA THR A 94 7.44 -1.41 -7.30
C THR A 94 8.36 -1.50 -6.09
N SER A 95 9.09 -0.42 -5.83
CA SER A 95 9.95 -0.30 -4.64
C SER A 95 9.35 0.61 -3.58
N ILE A 96 9.56 0.29 -2.30
CA ILE A 96 9.13 1.14 -1.18
C ILE A 96 9.89 2.46 -1.25
N ALA A 97 9.14 3.57 -1.30
CA ALA A 97 9.69 4.92 -1.30
C ALA A 97 8.98 5.87 -0.31
N ASP A 98 7.95 5.39 0.39
CA ASP A 98 7.23 6.19 1.39
C ASP A 98 6.61 5.33 2.51
N CYS A 99 6.12 6.01 3.53
CA CYS A 99 5.29 5.48 4.61
C CYS A 99 3.81 5.71 4.29
N GLY A 100 3.00 4.67 4.43
CA GLY A 100 1.56 4.76 4.20
C GLY A 100 1.03 3.51 3.49
N PRO A 101 -0.28 3.43 3.23
CA PRO A 101 -1.35 4.33 3.70
C PRO A 101 -1.50 4.38 5.22
N GLN A 102 -2.22 5.39 5.74
CA GLN A 102 -2.77 5.36 7.10
C GLN A 102 -3.95 4.36 7.16
N THR A 103 -3.62 3.07 7.13
CA THR A 103 -4.60 1.97 6.97
C THR A 103 -5.71 2.02 8.03
N ASP A 104 -5.40 2.41 9.26
CA ASP A 104 -6.37 2.51 10.36
C ASP A 104 -7.52 3.51 10.10
N LEU A 105 -7.28 4.59 9.36
CA LEU A 105 -8.32 5.53 8.93
C LEU A 105 -9.28 4.91 7.89
N PHE A 106 -8.87 3.83 7.24
CA PHE A 106 -9.60 3.15 6.16
C PHE A 106 -9.98 1.71 6.53
N CYS A 107 -10.01 1.36 7.83
CA CYS A 107 -10.46 0.03 8.25
C CYS A 107 -11.88 -0.25 7.72
N GLY A 108 -12.05 -1.35 7.01
CA GLY A 108 -13.32 -1.74 6.41
C GLY A 108 -13.69 -0.98 5.13
N GLU A 109 -12.82 -0.08 4.62
CA GLU A 109 -12.92 0.39 3.22
C GLU A 109 -12.99 -0.84 2.30
N ARG A 110 -13.76 -0.71 1.22
CA ARG A 110 -14.04 -1.81 0.32
C ARG A 110 -14.23 -1.31 -1.10
N SER A 111 -13.45 -1.88 -2.02
CA SER A 111 -13.53 -1.64 -3.45
C SER A 111 -13.74 -2.96 -4.16
N CYS A 112 -14.53 -2.91 -5.23
CA CYS A 112 -14.94 -4.08 -5.98
C CYS A 112 -14.85 -3.83 -7.49
N CYS A 113 -14.73 -4.91 -8.24
CA CYS A 113 -14.91 -4.96 -9.68
C CYS A 113 -15.72 -6.21 -10.02
N GLY A 114 -17.02 -6.02 -10.20
CA GLY A 114 -17.97 -7.14 -10.24
C GLY A 114 -18.04 -7.84 -8.88
N ALA A 115 -17.89 -9.16 -8.87
CA ALA A 115 -17.92 -9.98 -7.65
C ALA A 115 -16.59 -10.01 -6.88
N THR A 116 -15.50 -9.52 -7.48
CA THR A 116 -14.18 -9.48 -6.85
C THR A 116 -14.05 -8.22 -6.00
N CYS A 117 -13.82 -8.40 -4.70
CA CYS A 117 -13.67 -7.31 -3.74
C CYS A 117 -12.48 -7.57 -2.82
N ALA A 118 -11.92 -6.50 -2.28
CA ALA A 118 -10.96 -6.55 -1.18
C ALA A 118 -11.26 -5.39 -0.23
N SER A 119 -10.70 -5.47 0.97
CA SER A 119 -10.91 -4.48 2.02
C SER A 119 -9.62 -4.07 2.68
N ASN A 120 -9.66 -2.88 3.28
CA ASN A 120 -8.54 -2.18 3.91
C ASN A 120 -7.49 -1.76 2.90
N ARG A 121 -7.14 -0.49 2.91
CA ARG A 121 -6.07 0.05 2.07
C ARG A 121 -4.71 -0.37 2.62
N LEU A 122 -3.98 -1.20 1.87
CA LEU A 122 -2.72 -1.79 2.33
C LEU A 122 -1.49 -1.24 1.62
N ILE A 123 -1.66 -0.66 0.43
CA ILE A 123 -0.55 -0.13 -0.37
C ILE A 123 -1.04 1.05 -1.22
N ASP A 124 -0.22 2.11 -1.26
CA ASP A 124 -0.46 3.24 -2.15
C ASP A 124 0.63 3.26 -3.22
N LEU A 125 0.25 3.16 -4.49
CA LEU A 125 1.18 3.22 -5.61
C LEU A 125 1.41 4.66 -6.06
N THR A 126 2.58 4.96 -6.59
CA THR A 126 2.75 6.19 -7.36
C THR A 126 1.84 6.20 -8.59
N PRO A 127 1.54 7.35 -9.20
CA PRO A 127 0.69 7.40 -10.38
C PRO A 127 1.24 6.58 -11.54
N ALA A 128 2.57 6.55 -11.74
CA ALA A 128 3.21 5.71 -12.75
C ALA A 128 2.98 4.21 -12.50
N ALA A 129 3.07 3.76 -11.24
CA ALA A 129 2.83 2.37 -10.88
C ALA A 129 1.35 1.99 -10.95
N PHE A 130 0.44 2.83 -10.45
CA PHE A 130 -0.99 2.54 -10.51
C PHE A 130 -1.49 2.48 -11.95
N SER A 131 -1.01 3.39 -12.81
CA SER A 131 -1.35 3.42 -14.24
C SER A 131 -0.93 2.15 -15.00
N ALA A 132 0.01 1.37 -14.45
CA ALA A 132 0.38 0.07 -15.02
C ALA A 132 -0.66 -1.03 -14.77
N ILE A 133 -1.55 -0.86 -13.78
CA ILE A 133 -2.55 -1.88 -13.40
C ILE A 133 -4.00 -1.38 -13.49
N ALA A 134 -4.24 -0.07 -13.48
CA ALA A 134 -5.58 0.53 -13.59
C ALA A 134 -5.53 2.03 -13.96
N SER A 135 -6.65 2.59 -14.44
CA SER A 135 -6.79 4.04 -14.62
C SER A 135 -6.79 4.77 -13.28
N LEU A 136 -6.03 5.87 -13.15
CA LEU A 136 -6.02 6.73 -11.96
C LEU A 136 -7.43 7.19 -11.53
N SER A 137 -8.34 7.38 -12.48
CA SER A 137 -9.73 7.76 -12.20
C SER A 137 -10.52 6.73 -11.40
N SER A 138 -10.04 5.48 -11.31
CA SER A 138 -10.67 4.48 -10.46
C SER A 138 -10.38 4.66 -8.97
N GLY A 139 -9.30 5.36 -8.61
CA GLY A 139 -8.91 5.67 -7.23
C GLY A 139 -8.43 4.47 -6.41
N LEU A 140 -9.23 3.41 -6.35
CA LEU A 140 -9.01 2.19 -5.59
C LEU A 140 -9.22 0.96 -6.46
N ARG A 141 -8.48 -0.11 -6.16
CA ARG A 141 -8.71 -1.44 -6.73
C ARG A 141 -8.48 -2.53 -5.69
N PRO A 142 -9.22 -3.65 -5.77
CA PRO A 142 -8.85 -4.86 -5.06
C PRO A 142 -7.55 -5.43 -5.66
N ALA A 143 -6.58 -5.72 -4.81
CA ALA A 143 -5.26 -6.19 -5.22
C ALA A 143 -4.71 -7.27 -4.29
N GLU A 144 -3.80 -8.05 -4.85
CA GLU A 144 -2.91 -8.94 -4.11
C GLU A 144 -1.50 -8.34 -4.09
N ILE A 145 -0.83 -8.42 -2.95
CA ILE A 145 0.53 -7.92 -2.72
C ILE A 145 1.40 -9.10 -2.31
N SER A 146 2.48 -9.31 -3.04
CA SER A 146 3.46 -10.38 -2.76
C SER A 146 4.88 -9.84 -2.83
N THR A 147 5.83 -10.61 -2.28
CA THR A 147 7.25 -10.32 -2.43
C THR A 147 7.68 -10.53 -3.89
N ALA A 148 8.52 -9.65 -4.44
CA ALA A 148 8.96 -9.68 -5.84
C ALA A 148 10.35 -10.28 -6.05
#